data_AF-Q5K6R6-F1
#
_entry.id   AF-Q5K6R6-F1
#
_cell.length_a   1.000
_cell.length_b   1.000
_cell.length_c   1.000
_cell.angle_alpha   90.00
_cell.angle_beta   90.00
_cell.angle_gamma   90.00
#
_symmetry.space_group_name_H-M   'P 1'
#
loop_
_entity.id
_entity.type
_entity.pdbx_description
1 polymer ?
#
loop_
_entity_poly.entity_id
_entity_poly.type
_entity_poly.pdbx_seq_one_letter_code
_entity_poly.pdbx_strand_id
1 'polypeptide(L)' 'TTPSQYMCNAHSDDAKCREWALDGECAINPAWMTVNCASDCHTCKNNESLPDGGMKTTRGVVVTNQATVVTT' A
#
# COMPACT_ATOMS: atom_id res chain seq x y z
N THR A 1 -17.95 10.54 4.23
CA THR A 1 -16.56 11.01 4.16
C THR A 1 -15.73 10.12 5.06
N THR A 2 -15.46 8.90 4.63
CA THR A 2 -14.54 8.00 5.36
C THR A 2 -13.13 8.56 5.16
N PRO A 3 -12.36 8.82 6.23
CA PRO A 3 -11.01 9.31 6.08
C PRO A 3 -10.19 8.19 5.45
N SER A 4 -9.85 8.39 4.19
CA SER A 4 -8.99 7.52 3.41
C SER A 4 -7.70 7.25 4.18
N GLN A 5 -7.55 6.02 4.68
CA GLN A 5 -6.36 5.48 5.35
C GLN A 5 -5.16 5.33 4.38
N TYR A 6 -4.92 6.30 3.50
CA TYR A 6 -3.83 6.30 2.51
C TYR A 6 -2.95 7.57 2.59
N MET A 7 -2.82 8.16 3.77
CA MET A 7 -1.79 9.17 4.04
C MET A 7 -0.61 8.54 4.76
N CYS A 8 0.01 7.55 4.13
CA CYS A 8 1.23 6.94 4.67
C CYS A 8 2.52 7.54 4.10
N ASN A 9 2.40 8.43 3.11
CA ASN A 9 3.49 9.28 2.63
C ASN A 9 3.51 10.58 3.45
N ALA A 10 4.66 10.91 4.03
CA ALA A 10 4.88 12.26 4.59
C ALA A 10 5.14 13.30 3.48
N HIS A 11 5.66 12.85 2.33
CA HIS A 11 5.78 13.69 1.15
C HIS A 11 4.45 13.72 0.40
N SER A 12 3.97 14.93 0.08
CA SER A 12 2.66 15.11 -0.55
C SER A 12 2.67 14.87 -2.07
N ASP A 13 3.84 14.81 -2.69
CA ASP A 13 3.97 14.57 -4.13
C ASP A 13 4.19 13.07 -4.40
N ASP A 14 3.07 12.37 -4.51
CA ASP A 14 3.05 10.94 -4.83
C ASP A 14 3.63 10.64 -6.23
N ALA A 15 3.60 11.60 -7.15
CA ALA A 15 4.18 11.41 -8.49
C ALA A 15 5.71 11.36 -8.40
N LYS A 16 6.31 12.23 -7.58
CA LYS A 16 7.75 12.19 -7.30
C LYS A 16 8.16 10.95 -6.51
N CYS A 17 7.37 10.54 -5.53
CA CYS A 17 7.60 9.28 -4.83
C CYS A 17 7.65 8.07 -5.78
N ARG A 18 6.76 8.02 -6.78
CA ARG A 18 6.77 6.97 -7.80
C ARG A 18 8.02 7.01 -8.69
N GLU A 19 8.42 8.19 -9.13
CA GLU A 19 9.63 8.37 -9.94
C GLU A 19 10.87 7.88 -9.20
N TRP A 20 11.06 8.33 -7.95
CA TRP A 20 12.19 7.92 -7.12
C TRP A 20 12.17 6.42 -6.78
N ALA A 21 10.99 5.85 -6.55
CA ALA A 21 10.89 4.41 -6.35
C ALA A 21 11.32 3.61 -7.59
N LEU A 22 10.96 4.08 -8.80
CA LEU A 22 11.42 3.48 -10.07
C LEU A 22 12.94 3.61 -10.26
N ASP A 23 13.52 4.73 -9.83
CA ASP A 23 14.96 4.96 -9.84
C ASP A 23 15.72 4.14 -8.77
N GLY A 24 14.99 3.41 -7.91
CA GLY A 24 15.57 2.53 -6.91
C GLY A 24 15.87 3.21 -5.57
N GLU A 25 15.33 4.39 -5.31
CA GLU A 25 15.54 5.15 -4.07
C GLU A 25 15.07 4.39 -2.82
N CYS A 26 14.13 3.44 -2.95
CA CYS A 26 13.77 2.56 -1.84
C CYS A 26 14.95 1.73 -1.31
N ALA A 27 15.94 1.41 -2.17
CA ALA A 27 17.14 0.67 -1.79
C ALA A 27 18.36 1.58 -1.58
N ILE A 28 18.46 2.66 -2.36
CA ILE A 28 19.57 3.63 -2.28
C ILE A 28 19.41 4.54 -1.06
N ASN A 29 18.19 5.00 -0.80
CA ASN A 29 17.84 5.91 0.29
C ASN A 29 16.62 5.42 1.10
N PRO A 30 16.73 4.23 1.73
CA PRO A 30 15.62 3.62 2.44
C PRO A 30 15.15 4.49 3.61
N ALA A 31 16.07 5.19 4.30
CA ALA A 31 15.72 6.01 5.45
C ALA A 31 14.77 7.17 5.10
N TRP A 32 14.99 7.82 3.95
CA TRP A 32 14.11 8.90 3.51
C TRP A 32 12.82 8.37 2.91
N MET A 33 12.92 7.39 2.01
CA MET A 33 11.79 6.89 1.25
C MET A 33 10.76 6.17 2.12
N THR A 34 11.18 5.43 3.15
CA THR A 34 10.24 4.70 4.03
C THR A 34 9.35 5.60 4.89
N VAL A 35 9.73 6.87 5.06
CA VAL A 35 8.93 7.88 5.78
C VAL A 35 8.15 8.76 4.81
N ASN A 36 8.80 9.19 3.73
CA ASN A 36 8.27 10.20 2.82
C ASN A 36 7.44 9.59 1.70
N CYS A 37 7.83 8.42 1.23
CA CYS A 37 7.27 7.71 0.08
C CYS A 37 6.96 6.25 0.44
N ALA A 38 6.48 6.04 1.66
CA ALA A 38 6.23 4.72 2.23
C ALA A 38 5.30 3.86 1.36
N SER A 39 4.38 4.50 0.61
CA SER A 39 3.45 3.81 -0.29
C SER A 39 4.19 3.15 -1.45
N ASP A 40 5.07 3.88 -2.13
CA ASP A 40 5.80 3.37 -3.29
C ASP A 40 6.89 2.38 -2.86
N CYS A 41 7.42 2.50 -1.65
CA CYS A 41 8.32 1.50 -1.06
C CYS A 41 7.62 0.36 -0.31
N HIS A 42 6.28 0.30 -0.35
CA HIS A 42 5.47 -0.75 0.29
C HIS A 42 5.74 -0.90 1.80
N THR A 43 6.13 0.18 2.48
CA THR A 43 6.41 0.21 3.92
C THR A 43 5.30 0.87 4.74
N CYS A 44 4.18 1.24 4.11
CA CYS A 44 3.00 1.70 4.82
C CYS A 44 2.53 0.64 5.81
N LYS A 45 2.64 0.97 7.10
CA LYS A 45 1.98 0.18 8.14
C LYS A 45 0.53 0.61 8.15
N ASN A 46 -0.32 -0.21 7.54
CA ASN A 46 -1.76 -0.10 7.77
C ASN A 46 -1.93 -0.37 9.26
N ASN A 47 -2.58 0.53 10.00
CA ASN A 47 -2.91 0.33 11.41
C ASN A 47 -4.04 -0.70 11.55
N GLU A 48 -3.90 -1.85 10.90
CA GLU A 48 -4.76 -3.01 11.04
C GLU A 48 -3.86 -4.18 11.41
N SER A 49 -3.41 -4.15 12.66
CA SER A 49 -3.05 -5.38 13.36
C SER A 49 -4.30 -6.25 13.49
N LEU A 50 -4.63 -6.98 12.42
CA LEU A 50 -5.47 -8.18 12.49
C LEU A 50 -4.53 -9.36 12.79
N PRO A 51 -4.78 -10.16 13.84
CA PRO A 51 -3.91 -11.24 14.29
C PRO A 51 -4.07 -12.51 13.44
N ASP A 52 -3.98 -12.39 12.11
CA ASP A 52 -3.70 -13.50 11.20
C ASP A 52 -3.37 -12.94 9.81
N GLY A 53 -2.22 -13.33 9.26
CA GLY A 53 -1.56 -12.73 8.09
C GLY A 53 -2.39 -12.68 6.80
N GLY A 54 -3.24 -11.67 6.66
CA GLY A 54 -4.05 -11.42 5.47
C GLY A 54 -3.71 -10.09 4.80
N MET A 55 -2.83 -10.12 3.80
CA MET A 55 -2.68 -9.01 2.85
C MET A 55 -3.80 -9.13 1.80
N LYS A 56 -4.90 -8.36 1.95
CA LYS A 56 -5.81 -8.09 0.83
C LYS A 56 -5.52 -6.70 0.28
N THR A 57 -4.50 -6.62 -0.58
CA THR A 57 -4.35 -5.48 -1.48
C THR A 57 -5.21 -5.74 -2.71
N THR A 58 -6.42 -5.22 -2.70
CA THR A 58 -7.14 -5.08 -3.97
C THR A 58 -7.84 -3.73 -3.99
N ARG A 59 -7.14 -2.73 -4.55
CA ARG A 59 -7.81 -1.63 -5.24
C ARG A 59 -8.80 -2.28 -6.22
N GLY A 60 -10.08 -2.32 -5.85
CA GLY A 60 -11.17 -2.74 -6.75
C GLY A 60 -11.84 -4.10 -6.50
N VAL A 61 -11.70 -4.76 -5.35
CA VAL A 61 -12.60 -5.89 -5.05
C VAL A 61 -13.81 -5.37 -4.26
N VAL A 62 -14.94 -5.24 -4.95
CA VAL A 62 -16.24 -5.32 -4.28
C VAL A 62 -16.28 -6.70 -3.64
N VAL A 63 -16.10 -6.79 -2.32
CA VAL A 63 -16.28 -8.05 -1.59
C VAL A 63 -17.78 -8.34 -1.56
N THR A 64 -18.31 -8.89 -2.65
CA THR A 64 -19.52 -9.70 -2.57
C THR A 64 -19.05 -11.12 -2.31
N ASN A 65 -19.47 -11.71 -1.20
CA ASN A 65 -19.21 -13.12 -0.86
C ASN A 65 -19.58 -14.02 -2.05
N GLN A 66 -18.61 -14.38 -2.91
CA GLN A 66 -18.83 -15.37 -3.96
C GLN A 66 -17.89 -16.52 -3.70
N ALA A 67 -18.44 -17.48 -2.95
CA ALA A 67 -17.95 -18.84 -2.91
C ALA A 67 -17.75 -19.32 -4.36
N THR A 68 -16.51 -19.68 -4.68
CA THR A 68 -16.18 -20.50 -5.83
C THR A 68 -17.02 -21.77 -5.78
N VAL A 69 -17.96 -21.92 -6.71
CA VAL A 69 -18.56 -23.22 -7.02
C VAL A 69 -18.25 -23.48 -8.48
N VAL A 70 -17.02 -23.92 -8.73
CA VAL A 70 -16.72 -24.70 -9.94
C VAL A 70 -17.14 -26.12 -9.58
N THR A 71 -18.31 -26.53 -10.05
CA THR A 71 -18.66 -27.94 -10.11
C THR A 71 -19.14 -28.22 -11.53
N THR A 72 -18.57 -29.29 -12.09
CA THR A 72 -18.56 -29.77 -13.48
C THR A 72 -19.87 -29.75 -14.23
#